data_AF-A0A9W9JNM3-F1
#
_entry.id   AF-A0A9W9JNM3-F1
#
_cell.length_a   1.000
_cell.length_b   1.000
_cell.length_c   1.000
_cell.angle_alpha   90.00
_cell.angle_beta   90.00
_cell.angle_gamma   90.00
#
_symmetry.space_group_name_H-M   'P 1'
#
loop_
_entity.id
_entity.type
_entity.pdbx_description
1 polymer ?
#
loop_
_entity_poly.entity_id
_entity_poly.type
_entity_poly.pdbx_seq_one_letter_code
_entity_poly.pdbx_strand_id
1 'polypeptide(L)'
;MLRLLSLTILALCWHILSVHSAAVTHISRTQCQASGTHCPPGTIFVSATDKRADYTTVQSAIDSLPDDTSSQTILILSGSYTEQLNVTRAGPLTLLGQTSNPKDASKNKVTITRAAANLDSTGESVDNVYSSVLIVSPTLDASLTGSGPTGFAVPADTPFGNKDFRVYNIDFTNTYAEYSAGPAHAISFSRANGGFYYCGFYSYQDTVYVGKLGNAYFYKSILAGQTDFLYGFGTAWIQSSSVVLRGCGGGITAWKGTNTTFENKYGIYIVDSTVKAANASIKPEIEGSCALGRPWNSQHRSIFADTYEDGSIEASGYINWIVSGVGRYEKGITLMAEYDTFGPGFNATGRRDGNVTTLLDNWGYEAYSEPKKVFQDQEGAFGDVSWIDWETVFA
;
A
#
# COMPACT_ATOMS: atom_id res chain seq x y z
N MET A 1 85.22 -52.90 11.03
CA MET A 1 85.34 -51.71 10.17
C MET A 1 83.94 -51.17 9.88
N LEU A 2 83.67 -49.92 10.30
CA LEU A 2 82.65 -48.95 9.81
C LEU A 2 81.16 -49.38 9.81
N ARG A 3 80.16 -48.59 10.22
CA ARG A 3 80.07 -47.22 10.76
C ARG A 3 78.62 -47.00 11.29
N LEU A 4 78.49 -46.13 12.30
CA LEU A 4 77.26 -45.53 12.85
C LEU A 4 76.43 -44.71 11.83
N LEU A 5 75.12 -44.51 12.13
CA LEU A 5 74.34 -43.23 12.26
C LEU A 5 72.83 -43.56 12.09
N SER A 6 71.91 -43.39 13.06
CA SER A 6 71.39 -42.23 13.81
C SER A 6 70.30 -41.41 13.09
N LEU A 7 69.10 -41.40 13.72
CA LEU A 7 67.98 -40.43 13.73
C LEU A 7 67.32 -39.94 12.43
N THR A 8 65.99 -40.09 12.33
CA THR A 8 65.04 -38.98 12.63
C THR A 8 63.57 -39.47 12.65
N ILE A 9 62.84 -38.93 13.64
CA ILE A 9 61.41 -39.06 13.90
C ILE A 9 60.65 -38.16 12.93
N LEU A 10 59.56 -38.64 12.31
CA LEU A 10 58.48 -37.76 11.84
C LEU A 10 57.13 -38.47 11.99
N ALA A 11 56.50 -38.29 13.15
CA ALA A 11 55.08 -38.60 13.33
C ALA A 11 54.27 -37.52 12.60
N LEU A 12 53.70 -37.87 11.45
CA LEU A 12 52.82 -36.99 10.70
C LEU A 12 51.43 -37.05 11.35
N CYS A 13 51.15 -36.13 12.28
CA CYS A 13 49.79 -35.87 12.74
C CYS A 13 48.95 -35.38 11.55
N TRP A 14 48.10 -36.25 11.01
CA TRP A 14 46.98 -35.83 10.17
C TRP A 14 45.94 -35.15 11.04
N HIS A 15 46.11 -33.84 11.27
CA HIS A 15 44.98 -33.00 11.62
C HIS A 15 44.09 -32.86 10.39
N ILE A 16 43.03 -33.68 10.34
CA ILE A 16 41.88 -33.41 9.49
C ILE A 16 41.24 -32.14 10.04
N LEU A 17 41.65 -30.99 9.50
CA LEU A 17 40.85 -29.78 9.58
C LEU A 17 39.59 -30.05 8.75
N SER A 18 38.50 -30.44 9.42
CA SER A 18 37.18 -30.36 8.79
C SER A 18 36.88 -28.89 8.56
N VAL A 19 37.21 -28.41 7.36
CA VAL A 19 36.71 -27.13 6.88
C VAL A 19 35.20 -27.35 6.73
N HIS A 20 34.44 -26.99 7.75
CA HIS A 20 33.00 -26.85 7.61
C HIS A 20 32.80 -25.69 6.64
N SER A 21 32.68 -26.01 5.35
CA SER A 21 32.13 -25.09 4.38
C SER A 21 30.70 -24.83 4.84
N ALA A 22 30.48 -23.75 5.58
CA ALA A 22 29.14 -23.23 5.82
C ALA A 22 28.55 -23.01 4.43
N ALA A 23 27.59 -23.86 4.05
CA ALA A 23 26.90 -23.70 2.78
C ALA A 23 26.33 -22.28 2.75
N VAL A 24 26.70 -21.50 1.74
CA VAL A 24 26.13 -20.17 1.52
C VAL A 24 24.66 -20.38 1.18
N THR A 25 23.79 -20.26 2.19
CA THR A 25 22.34 -20.30 1.99
C THR A 25 21.93 -19.07 1.18
N HIS A 26 21.57 -19.29 -0.07
CA HIS A 26 21.12 -18.23 -0.96
C HIS A 26 19.80 -17.62 -0.44
N ILE A 27 19.75 -16.30 -0.19
CA ILE A 27 18.53 -15.64 0.30
C ILE A 27 17.46 -15.73 -0.79
N SER A 28 16.25 -16.12 -0.40
CA SER A 28 15.13 -16.24 -1.32
C SER A 28 13.83 -15.86 -0.62
N ARG A 29 13.21 -14.77 -1.07
CA ARG A 29 11.92 -14.31 -0.51
C ARG A 29 10.87 -15.41 -0.58
N THR A 30 10.76 -16.09 -1.72
CA THR A 30 9.73 -17.12 -1.93
C THR A 30 9.94 -18.33 -1.03
N GLN A 31 11.19 -18.76 -0.80
CA GLN A 31 11.49 -19.84 0.14
C GLN A 31 11.30 -19.40 1.60
N CYS A 32 11.65 -18.15 1.92
CA CYS A 32 11.42 -17.58 3.24
C CYS A 32 9.92 -17.55 3.57
N GLN A 33 9.08 -17.05 2.66
CA GLN A 33 7.63 -17.04 2.82
C GLN A 33 7.02 -18.45 2.85
N ALA A 34 7.55 -19.41 2.10
CA ALA A 34 6.97 -20.75 2.03
C ALA A 34 7.30 -21.63 3.24
N SER A 35 8.54 -21.61 3.71
CA SER A 35 9.03 -22.56 4.72
C SER A 35 9.78 -21.93 5.88
N GLY A 36 9.98 -20.60 5.89
CA GLY A 36 10.83 -19.93 6.88
C GLY A 36 12.32 -20.25 6.71
N THR A 37 12.73 -20.79 5.55
CA THR A 37 14.13 -21.07 5.23
C THR A 37 14.64 -20.06 4.22
N HIS A 38 15.96 -19.87 4.14
CA HIS A 38 16.56 -18.92 3.17
C HIS A 38 16.07 -17.47 3.35
N CYS A 39 15.64 -17.13 4.57
CA CYS A 39 15.33 -15.76 4.94
C CYS A 39 16.62 -14.91 5.07
N PRO A 40 16.53 -13.58 4.91
CA PRO A 40 17.61 -12.69 5.27
C PRO A 40 18.12 -12.96 6.70
N PRO A 41 19.44 -12.91 6.95
CA PRO A 41 19.98 -13.06 8.31
C PRO A 41 19.34 -12.06 9.29
N GLY A 42 18.99 -12.53 10.49
CA GLY A 42 18.33 -11.70 11.50
C GLY A 42 16.81 -11.52 11.30
N THR A 43 16.18 -12.25 10.37
CA THR A 43 14.72 -12.24 10.21
C THR A 43 14.03 -12.67 11.51
N ILE A 44 13.11 -11.84 11.99
CA ILE A 44 12.28 -12.10 13.17
C ILE A 44 11.04 -12.90 12.76
N PHE A 45 10.70 -13.93 13.54
CA PHE A 45 9.58 -14.83 13.25
C PHE A 45 8.41 -14.52 14.19
N VAL A 46 7.23 -14.32 13.63
CA VAL A 46 6.01 -13.99 14.41
C VAL A 46 4.96 -15.07 14.24
N SER A 47 4.46 -15.62 15.35
CA SER A 47 3.34 -16.56 15.35
C SER A 47 2.61 -16.55 16.67
N ALA A 48 1.28 -16.50 16.62
CA ALA A 48 0.46 -16.66 17.82
C ALA A 48 0.57 -18.06 18.45
N THR A 49 0.99 -19.07 17.68
CA THR A 49 0.93 -20.49 18.10
C THR A 49 2.22 -21.29 17.90
N ASP A 50 3.10 -20.90 16.96
CA ASP A 50 4.35 -21.63 16.73
C ASP A 50 5.38 -21.32 17.82
N LYS A 51 5.85 -22.35 18.53
CA LYS A 51 6.81 -22.22 19.63
C LYS A 51 8.21 -21.74 19.19
N ARG A 52 8.49 -21.73 17.89
CA ARG A 52 9.74 -21.23 17.31
C ARG A 52 9.68 -19.75 16.99
N ALA A 53 8.52 -19.10 17.13
CA ALA A 53 8.40 -17.67 16.91
C ALA A 53 9.10 -16.88 18.03
N ASP A 54 9.74 -15.78 17.64
CA ASP A 54 10.37 -14.83 18.55
C ASP A 54 9.32 -13.97 19.27
N TYR A 55 8.20 -13.69 18.58
CA TYR A 55 7.08 -12.90 19.10
C TYR A 55 5.72 -13.53 18.77
N THR A 56 4.74 -13.26 19.62
CA THR A 56 3.35 -13.72 19.43
C THR A 56 2.46 -12.72 18.71
N THR A 57 2.86 -11.44 18.69
CA THR A 57 2.16 -10.34 17.98
C THR A 57 3.10 -9.69 16.99
N VAL A 58 2.55 -9.11 15.92
CA VAL A 58 3.35 -8.42 14.90
C VAL A 58 3.84 -7.09 15.46
N GLN A 59 3.02 -6.37 16.22
CA GLN A 59 3.43 -5.11 16.84
C GLN A 59 4.62 -5.29 17.80
N SER A 60 4.65 -6.35 18.63
CA SER A 60 5.80 -6.55 19.54
C SER A 60 7.09 -6.85 18.79
N ALA A 61 7.02 -7.50 17.63
CA ALA A 61 8.17 -7.65 16.74
C ALA A 61 8.62 -6.32 16.14
N ILE A 62 7.68 -5.45 15.73
CA ILE A 62 7.99 -4.10 15.24
C ILE A 62 8.67 -3.27 16.35
N ASP A 63 8.14 -3.31 17.57
CA ASP A 63 8.66 -2.58 18.73
C ASP A 63 10.07 -3.05 19.15
N SER A 64 10.46 -4.27 18.76
CA SER A 64 11.78 -4.83 19.08
C SER A 64 12.90 -4.33 18.18
N LEU A 65 12.56 -3.71 17.04
CA LEU A 65 13.52 -3.33 16.04
C LEU A 65 14.34 -2.10 16.50
N PRO A 66 15.64 -2.02 16.17
CA PRO A 66 16.47 -0.89 16.59
C PRO A 66 16.11 0.40 15.84
N ASP A 67 16.00 1.56 16.49
CA ASP A 67 15.72 2.82 15.79
C ASP A 67 16.96 3.37 15.04
N ASP A 68 17.28 2.73 13.91
CA ASP A 68 18.44 3.03 13.07
C ASP A 68 18.14 2.83 11.58
N THR A 69 19.18 2.88 10.74
CA THR A 69 19.08 2.75 9.29
C THR A 69 19.30 1.33 8.77
N SER A 70 19.45 0.34 9.66
CA SER A 70 19.64 -1.05 9.25
C SER A 70 18.36 -1.63 8.64
N SER A 71 18.51 -2.52 7.67
CA SER A 71 17.40 -3.23 7.05
C SER A 71 16.88 -4.34 7.98
N GLN A 72 15.58 -4.34 8.23
CA GLN A 72 14.92 -5.32 9.08
C GLN A 72 13.90 -6.15 8.30
N THR A 73 13.77 -7.44 8.63
CA THR A 73 12.79 -8.34 8.02
C THR A 73 12.01 -9.06 9.11
N ILE A 74 10.68 -9.06 9.00
CA ILE A 74 9.79 -9.82 9.87
C ILE A 74 9.02 -10.81 8.99
N LEU A 75 9.13 -12.11 9.31
CA LEU A 75 8.31 -13.16 8.74
C LEU A 75 7.14 -13.47 9.68
N ILE A 76 5.93 -13.21 9.21
CA ILE A 76 4.68 -13.45 9.95
C ILE A 76 4.10 -14.77 9.45
N LEU A 77 3.99 -15.74 10.35
CA LEU A 77 3.45 -17.06 10.02
C LEU A 77 1.94 -17.00 9.80
N SER A 78 1.40 -17.98 9.07
CA SER A 78 -0.03 -18.04 8.74
C SER A 78 -0.89 -17.97 10.00
N GLY A 79 -1.90 -17.10 9.98
CA GLY A 79 -2.74 -16.85 11.14
C GLY A 79 -3.54 -15.57 11.00
N SER A 80 -4.45 -15.38 11.95
CA SER A 80 -5.21 -14.15 12.13
C SER A 80 -4.69 -13.41 13.36
N TYR A 81 -4.35 -12.14 13.19
CA TYR A 81 -3.78 -11.28 14.22
C TYR A 81 -4.74 -10.11 14.44
N THR A 82 -5.31 -9.99 15.64
CA THR A 82 -6.23 -8.89 15.96
C THR A 82 -5.48 -7.80 16.73
N GLU A 83 -4.95 -6.82 15.99
CA GLU A 83 -4.09 -5.77 16.53
C GLU A 83 -4.04 -4.54 15.61
N GLN A 84 -3.48 -3.45 16.12
CA GLN A 84 -3.07 -2.28 15.33
C GLN A 84 -1.55 -2.30 15.20
N LEU A 85 -1.07 -2.11 13.99
CA LEU A 85 0.34 -1.93 13.70
C LEU A 85 0.68 -0.45 13.58
N ASN A 86 1.76 -0.04 14.24
CA ASN A 86 2.31 1.31 14.17
C ASN A 86 3.82 1.24 13.90
N VAL A 87 4.24 1.78 12.76
CA VAL A 87 5.63 1.81 12.29
C VAL A 87 6.10 3.25 12.22
N THR A 88 6.97 3.63 13.16
CA THR A 88 7.60 4.97 13.23
C THR A 88 9.05 4.99 12.76
N ARG A 89 9.68 3.81 12.67
CA ARG A 89 11.06 3.58 12.21
C ARG A 89 11.31 4.21 10.83
N ALA A 90 12.45 4.91 10.69
CA ALA A 90 12.90 5.47 9.41
C ALA A 90 13.68 4.48 8.51
N GLY A 91 14.43 3.54 9.10
CA GLY A 91 15.19 2.53 8.36
C GLY A 91 14.31 1.49 7.63
N PRO A 92 14.83 0.82 6.57
CA PRO A 92 14.07 -0.12 5.77
C PRO A 92 13.43 -1.25 6.59
N LEU A 93 12.18 -1.58 6.31
CA LEU A 93 11.44 -2.65 6.97
C LEU A 93 10.65 -3.46 5.96
N THR A 94 10.90 -4.77 5.93
CA THR A 94 10.15 -5.73 5.13
C THR A 94 9.29 -6.63 6.00
N LEU A 95 7.97 -6.64 5.75
CA LEU A 95 7.01 -7.58 6.34
C LEU A 95 6.66 -8.66 5.32
N LEU A 96 6.90 -9.92 5.67
CA LEU A 96 6.61 -11.09 4.85
C LEU A 96 5.47 -11.89 5.46
N GLY A 97 4.36 -12.02 4.76
CA GLY A 97 3.33 -13.00 5.08
C GLY A 97 3.73 -14.39 4.61
N GLN A 98 3.62 -15.39 5.48
CA GLN A 98 3.86 -16.79 5.11
C GLN A 98 2.83 -17.24 4.07
N THR A 99 3.33 -17.76 2.95
CA THR A 99 2.48 -18.29 1.88
C THR A 99 3.26 -19.26 0.99
N SER A 100 2.55 -20.24 0.45
CA SER A 100 3.04 -21.10 -0.63
C SER A 100 2.75 -20.52 -2.03
N ASN A 101 1.99 -19.41 -2.10
CA ASN A 101 1.56 -18.78 -3.33
C ASN A 101 1.96 -17.30 -3.33
N PRO A 102 3.28 -16.97 -3.37
CA PRO A 102 3.77 -15.60 -3.19
C PRO A 102 3.37 -14.65 -4.33
N LYS A 103 2.80 -15.15 -5.43
CA LYS A 103 2.33 -14.36 -6.57
C LYS A 103 0.79 -14.24 -6.67
N ASP A 104 0.05 -14.67 -5.65
CA ASP A 104 -1.42 -14.66 -5.66
C ASP A 104 -1.98 -14.12 -4.33
N ALA A 105 -2.45 -12.87 -4.36
CA ALA A 105 -3.05 -12.21 -3.20
C ALA A 105 -4.30 -12.91 -2.67
N SER A 106 -5.04 -13.63 -3.51
CA SER A 106 -6.25 -14.37 -3.09
C SER A 106 -5.94 -15.61 -2.22
N LYS A 107 -4.66 -15.96 -2.10
CA LYS A 107 -4.15 -17.10 -1.34
C LYS A 107 -3.30 -16.69 -0.15
N ASN A 108 -3.35 -15.41 0.23
CA ASN A 108 -2.72 -14.93 1.46
C ASN A 108 -3.25 -15.72 2.66
N LYS A 109 -2.36 -16.00 3.61
CA LYS A 109 -2.66 -16.79 4.82
C LYS A 109 -2.44 -16.00 6.11
N VAL A 110 -2.00 -14.76 6.00
CA VAL A 110 -1.78 -13.84 7.11
C VAL A 110 -2.80 -12.73 6.99
N THR A 111 -3.66 -12.60 7.99
CA THR A 111 -4.63 -11.53 8.08
C THR A 111 -4.42 -10.77 9.37
N ILE A 112 -4.25 -9.45 9.26
CA ILE A 112 -4.19 -8.53 10.38
C ILE A 112 -5.51 -7.78 10.40
N THR A 113 -6.19 -7.82 11.54
CA THR A 113 -7.58 -7.39 11.66
C THR A 113 -7.76 -6.39 12.79
N ARG A 114 -8.60 -5.39 12.53
CA ARG A 114 -9.13 -4.50 13.56
C ARG A 114 -10.60 -4.22 13.30
N ALA A 115 -11.36 -3.88 14.33
CA ALA A 115 -12.76 -3.49 14.20
C ALA A 115 -12.94 -2.12 14.85
N ALA A 116 -12.75 -1.05 14.07
CA ALA A 116 -12.79 0.31 14.59
C ALA A 116 -13.15 1.32 13.49
N ALA A 117 -13.95 2.32 13.85
CA ALA A 117 -14.17 3.52 13.05
C ALA A 117 -13.76 4.77 13.82
N ASN A 118 -13.60 5.86 13.08
CA ASN A 118 -13.28 7.15 13.65
C ASN A 118 -14.56 7.91 14.01
N LEU A 119 -14.91 7.88 15.30
CA LEU A 119 -16.04 8.61 15.84
C LEU A 119 -15.56 9.59 16.92
N ASP A 120 -16.21 10.75 17.02
CA ASP A 120 -16.01 11.64 18.16
C ASP A 120 -16.81 11.19 19.41
N SER A 121 -16.73 11.97 20.49
CA SER A 121 -17.43 11.66 21.74
C SER A 121 -18.96 11.68 21.65
N THR A 122 -19.51 12.21 20.56
CA THR A 122 -20.95 12.23 20.28
C THR A 122 -21.39 11.09 19.37
N GLY A 123 -20.44 10.31 18.85
CA GLY A 123 -20.69 9.23 17.90
C GLY A 123 -20.70 9.68 16.44
N GLU A 124 -20.36 10.94 16.16
CA GLU A 124 -20.28 11.48 14.80
C GLU A 124 -18.96 11.11 14.14
N SER A 125 -18.98 10.87 12.83
CA SER A 125 -17.79 10.50 12.08
C SER A 125 -16.77 11.64 12.04
N VAL A 126 -15.49 11.30 12.25
CA VAL A 126 -14.38 12.26 12.19
C VAL A 126 -13.20 11.74 11.38
N ASP A 127 -12.47 12.67 10.78
CA ASP A 127 -11.28 12.35 9.98
C ASP A 127 -10.05 12.21 10.89
N ASN A 128 -9.59 10.97 11.14
CA ASN A 128 -8.30 10.69 11.79
C ASN A 128 -7.74 9.31 11.36
N VAL A 129 -6.69 8.80 12.01
CA VAL A 129 -6.10 7.48 11.68
C VAL A 129 -6.31 6.40 12.71
N TYR A 130 -6.96 6.68 13.82
CA TYR A 130 -7.01 5.77 14.97
C TYR A 130 -7.74 4.48 14.65
N SER A 131 -8.57 4.42 13.61
CA SER A 131 -9.19 3.19 13.10
C SER A 131 -8.24 2.24 12.36
N SER A 132 -7.10 2.71 11.86
CA SER A 132 -6.20 1.96 10.97
C SER A 132 -5.73 0.63 11.54
N VAL A 133 -5.67 -0.39 10.68
CA VAL A 133 -5.01 -1.66 11.01
C VAL A 133 -3.50 -1.48 10.96
N LEU A 134 -2.97 -0.80 9.93
CA LEU A 134 -1.56 -0.44 9.82
C LEU A 134 -1.39 1.07 9.68
N ILE A 135 -0.52 1.65 10.50
CA ILE A 135 -0.07 3.04 10.42
C ILE A 135 1.44 3.02 10.14
N VAL A 136 1.86 3.66 9.05
CA VAL A 136 3.28 3.92 8.76
C VAL A 136 3.45 5.43 8.67
N SER A 137 4.09 6.01 9.68
CA SER A 137 4.30 7.44 9.80
C SER A 137 5.34 7.72 10.88
N PRO A 138 6.24 8.71 10.70
CA PRO A 138 7.24 9.05 11.71
C PRO A 138 6.62 9.57 13.02
N THR A 139 5.45 10.19 12.94
CA THR A 139 4.72 10.75 14.09
C THR A 139 3.21 10.58 13.90
N LEU A 140 2.46 10.70 15.00
CA LEU A 140 1.00 10.73 14.95
C LEU A 140 0.49 11.91 14.10
N ASP A 141 1.01 13.12 14.30
CA ASP A 141 0.57 14.31 13.56
C ASP A 141 0.74 14.17 12.04
N ALA A 142 1.81 13.51 11.60
CA ALA A 142 2.02 13.21 10.18
C ALA A 142 1.02 12.20 9.61
N SER A 143 0.46 11.33 10.46
CA SER A 143 -0.52 10.34 10.02
C SER A 143 -1.91 10.93 9.89
N LEU A 144 -2.28 11.94 10.67
CA LEU A 144 -3.64 12.48 10.73
C LEU A 144 -4.15 12.96 9.35
N THR A 145 -5.45 12.74 9.11
CA THR A 145 -6.12 13.01 7.83
C THR A 145 -6.70 14.42 7.81
N GLY A 146 -7.63 14.69 8.74
CA GLY A 146 -8.24 15.98 9.02
C GLY A 146 -9.27 16.46 8.01
N SER A 147 -10.28 17.15 8.52
CA SER A 147 -11.40 17.68 7.74
C SER A 147 -11.06 18.98 7.01
N GLY A 148 -11.97 19.45 6.16
CA GLY A 148 -11.78 20.68 5.37
C GLY A 148 -10.78 20.50 4.22
N PRO A 149 -10.43 21.55 3.45
CA PRO A 149 -9.66 21.43 2.20
C PRO A 149 -8.16 21.17 2.38
N THR A 150 -7.60 21.35 3.59
CA THR A 150 -6.15 21.28 3.87
C THR A 150 -5.73 20.12 4.78
N GLY A 151 -6.69 19.48 5.45
CA GLY A 151 -6.41 18.50 6.51
C GLY A 151 -5.75 19.11 7.74
N PHE A 152 -5.35 18.24 8.67
CA PHE A 152 -4.58 18.65 9.85
C PHE A 152 -3.17 19.12 9.46
N ALA A 153 -2.67 20.16 10.12
CA ALA A 153 -1.32 20.64 9.91
C ALA A 153 -0.30 19.60 10.41
N VAL A 154 0.82 19.47 9.70
CA VAL A 154 1.96 18.65 10.12
C VAL A 154 3.06 19.62 10.57
N PRO A 155 3.65 19.44 11.77
CA PRO A 155 4.76 20.28 12.22
C PRO A 155 5.90 20.33 11.20
N ALA A 156 6.46 21.51 10.95
CA ALA A 156 7.45 21.73 9.90
C ALA A 156 8.76 20.94 10.12
N ASP A 157 9.09 20.62 11.36
CA ASP A 157 10.25 19.84 11.80
C ASP A 157 9.99 18.33 11.86
N THR A 158 8.79 17.86 11.45
CA THR A 158 8.49 16.44 11.42
C THR A 158 9.44 15.72 10.45
N PRO A 159 10.20 14.70 10.89
CA PRO A 159 11.12 14.00 10.00
C PRO A 159 10.37 13.22 8.91
N PHE A 160 11.11 12.69 7.95
CA PHE A 160 10.56 11.64 7.09
C PHE A 160 10.65 10.30 7.82
N GLY A 161 9.62 9.48 7.68
CA GLY A 161 9.56 8.14 8.24
C GLY A 161 10.27 7.13 7.36
N ASN A 162 9.66 5.98 7.19
CA ASN A 162 10.29 4.85 6.50
C ASN A 162 10.57 5.18 5.02
N LYS A 163 11.82 5.00 4.58
CA LYS A 163 12.24 5.29 3.20
C LYS A 163 12.20 4.08 2.27
N ASP A 164 11.99 2.88 2.80
CA ASP A 164 11.92 1.63 2.04
C ASP A 164 11.10 0.59 2.84
N PHE A 165 9.80 0.85 2.93
CA PHE A 165 8.84 -0.05 3.59
C PHE A 165 8.29 -1.05 2.57
N ARG A 166 8.34 -2.34 2.86
CA ARG A 166 7.84 -3.37 1.94
C ARG A 166 6.94 -4.37 2.65
N VAL A 167 5.82 -4.70 2.02
CA VAL A 167 4.90 -5.73 2.53
C VAL A 167 4.57 -6.72 1.43
N TYR A 168 4.60 -8.01 1.76
CA TYR A 168 4.29 -9.10 0.83
C TYR A 168 3.25 -10.04 1.43
N ASN A 169 2.18 -10.31 0.69
CA ASN A 169 1.22 -11.39 1.00
C ASN A 169 0.56 -11.31 2.38
N ILE A 170 0.18 -10.10 2.81
CA ILE A 170 -0.56 -9.85 4.04
C ILE A 170 -1.88 -9.15 3.70
N ASP A 171 -2.95 -9.58 4.36
CA ASP A 171 -4.26 -8.95 4.28
C ASP A 171 -4.50 -8.04 5.48
N PHE A 172 -4.77 -6.76 5.25
CA PHE A 172 -5.16 -5.78 6.27
C PHE A 172 -6.67 -5.56 6.20
N THR A 173 -7.38 -5.92 7.26
CA THR A 173 -8.85 -5.92 7.28
C THR A 173 -9.38 -5.08 8.43
N ASN A 174 -10.17 -4.05 8.11
CA ASN A 174 -10.98 -3.36 9.09
C ASN A 174 -12.43 -3.85 9.00
N THR A 175 -12.91 -4.50 10.06
CA THR A 175 -14.23 -5.15 10.14
C THR A 175 -15.21 -4.38 11.00
N TYR A 176 -15.08 -3.05 11.09
CA TYR A 176 -15.97 -2.21 11.90
C TYR A 176 -17.46 -2.42 11.58
N ALA A 177 -17.80 -2.45 10.29
CA ALA A 177 -19.15 -2.71 9.81
C ALA A 177 -19.08 -3.38 8.43
N GLU A 178 -20.15 -4.10 8.06
CA GLU A 178 -20.31 -4.70 6.73
C GLU A 178 -20.95 -3.74 5.69
N TYR A 179 -20.85 -2.43 5.95
CA TYR A 179 -21.29 -1.33 5.10
C TYR A 179 -20.53 -0.04 5.49
N SER A 180 -20.60 1.01 4.65
CA SER A 180 -20.07 2.33 4.99
C SER A 180 -20.82 2.95 6.17
N ALA A 181 -20.18 2.94 7.34
CA ALA A 181 -20.74 3.40 8.61
C ALA A 181 -19.82 4.45 9.30
N GLY A 182 -19.03 5.17 8.51
CA GLY A 182 -17.98 6.08 8.96
C GLY A 182 -16.56 5.59 8.61
N PRO A 183 -15.54 6.47 8.67
CA PRO A 183 -14.16 6.17 8.28
C PRO A 183 -13.56 5.00 9.07
N ALA A 184 -13.11 3.96 8.37
CA ALA A 184 -12.56 2.74 8.97
C ALA A 184 -11.36 2.24 8.15
N HIS A 185 -10.16 2.67 8.51
CA HIS A 185 -8.97 2.41 7.70
C HIS A 185 -8.49 0.96 7.77
N ALA A 186 -8.15 0.37 6.63
CA ALA A 186 -7.21 -0.74 6.59
C ALA A 186 -5.79 -0.22 6.80
N ILE A 187 -5.38 0.81 6.06
CA ILE A 187 -4.06 1.43 6.24
C ILE A 187 -4.07 2.96 6.25
N SER A 188 -3.11 3.52 6.96
CA SER A 188 -2.65 4.91 6.88
C SER A 188 -1.15 4.94 6.59
N PHE A 189 -0.76 5.62 5.51
CA PHE A 189 0.62 5.66 5.03
C PHE A 189 1.04 7.10 4.71
N SER A 190 1.91 7.68 5.53
CA SER A 190 2.26 9.11 5.46
C SER A 190 3.75 9.35 5.69
N ARG A 191 4.32 10.36 5.01
CA ARG A 191 5.75 10.74 5.09
C ARG A 191 6.67 9.52 5.02
N ALA A 192 6.39 8.61 4.10
CA ALA A 192 7.09 7.36 3.94
C ALA A 192 7.06 6.95 2.46
N ASN A 193 8.02 6.11 2.09
CA ASN A 193 8.11 5.48 0.78
C ASN A 193 7.95 3.97 0.97
N GLY A 194 7.03 3.35 0.23
CA GLY A 194 6.81 1.92 0.43
C GLY A 194 5.94 1.22 -0.60
N GLY A 195 6.22 -0.08 -0.74
CA GLY A 195 5.56 -0.97 -1.68
C GLY A 195 4.77 -2.09 -0.99
N PHE A 196 3.59 -2.38 -1.54
CA PHE A 196 2.70 -3.45 -1.12
C PHE A 196 2.49 -4.42 -2.30
N TYR A 197 2.94 -5.66 -2.15
CA TYR A 197 3.00 -6.64 -3.21
C TYR A 197 2.14 -7.85 -2.85
N TYR A 198 1.15 -8.13 -3.69
CA TYR A 198 0.22 -9.24 -3.46
C TYR A 198 -0.51 -9.16 -2.11
N CYS A 199 -0.84 -7.95 -1.67
CA CYS A 199 -1.53 -7.70 -0.40
C CYS A 199 -3.05 -7.54 -0.60
N GLY A 200 -3.79 -7.70 0.48
CA GLY A 200 -5.21 -7.40 0.54
C GLY A 200 -5.50 -6.21 1.47
N PHE A 201 -6.41 -5.33 1.06
CA PHE A 201 -6.86 -4.18 1.85
C PHE A 201 -8.38 -4.16 1.83
N TYR A 202 -8.99 -4.30 3.00
CA TYR A 202 -10.41 -4.58 3.10
C TYR A 202 -11.07 -3.71 4.16
N SER A 203 -11.95 -2.80 3.73
CA SER A 203 -12.88 -2.08 4.61
C SER A 203 -14.09 -1.61 3.78
N TYR A 204 -14.79 -0.55 4.19
CA TYR A 204 -15.93 0.01 3.48
C TYR A 204 -15.73 1.49 3.19
N GLN A 205 -15.70 2.34 4.22
CA GLN A 205 -15.38 3.75 4.04
C GLN A 205 -13.91 4.00 4.38
N ASP A 206 -13.20 4.73 3.52
CA ASP A 206 -11.84 5.21 3.75
C ASP A 206 -10.83 4.05 3.96
N THR A 207 -10.83 3.05 3.08
CA THR A 207 -10.03 1.81 3.27
C THR A 207 -8.52 2.07 3.25
N VAL A 208 -8.03 2.82 2.27
CA VAL A 208 -6.61 3.12 2.08
C VAL A 208 -6.42 4.63 2.12
N TYR A 209 -5.68 5.09 3.11
CA TYR A 209 -5.23 6.47 3.21
C TYR A 209 -3.75 6.61 2.86
N VAL A 210 -3.43 7.41 1.85
CA VAL A 210 -2.04 7.84 1.55
C VAL A 210 -1.90 9.32 1.87
N GLY A 211 -1.32 9.61 3.03
CA GLY A 211 -1.23 10.97 3.55
C GLY A 211 -0.08 11.79 2.99
N LYS A 212 0.16 12.94 3.63
CA LYS A 212 1.11 13.97 3.17
C LYS A 212 2.52 13.39 3.02
N LEU A 213 3.16 13.67 1.88
CA LEU A 213 4.47 13.14 1.48
C LEU A 213 4.58 11.60 1.55
N GLY A 214 3.45 10.88 1.51
CA GLY A 214 3.46 9.43 1.36
C GLY A 214 3.58 9.06 -0.12
N ASN A 215 4.53 8.18 -0.45
CA ASN A 215 4.67 7.55 -1.75
C ASN A 215 4.39 6.05 -1.62
N ALA A 216 3.22 5.61 -2.08
CA ALA A 216 2.77 4.22 -1.93
C ALA A 216 2.64 3.53 -3.30
N TYR A 217 3.30 2.39 -3.47
CA TYR A 217 3.20 1.55 -4.66
C TYR A 217 2.47 0.24 -4.34
N PHE A 218 1.43 -0.10 -5.09
CA PHE A 218 0.65 -1.32 -4.91
C PHE A 218 0.73 -2.17 -6.17
N TYR A 219 1.12 -3.44 -6.05
CA TYR A 219 1.27 -4.34 -7.19
C TYR A 219 0.54 -5.66 -6.95
N LYS A 220 -0.26 -6.09 -7.93
CA LYS A 220 -1.04 -7.34 -7.90
C LYS A 220 -1.78 -7.56 -6.59
N SER A 221 -2.31 -6.47 -6.04
CA SER A 221 -3.00 -6.43 -4.75
C SER A 221 -4.51 -6.35 -4.94
N ILE A 222 -5.25 -6.57 -3.85
CA ILE A 222 -6.71 -6.44 -3.80
C ILE A 222 -7.04 -5.26 -2.90
N LEU A 223 -7.71 -4.24 -3.43
CA LEU A 223 -8.15 -3.06 -2.67
C LEU A 223 -9.67 -3.00 -2.73
N ALA A 224 -10.34 -3.24 -1.60
CA ALA A 224 -11.79 -3.39 -1.55
C ALA A 224 -12.45 -2.40 -0.58
N GLY A 225 -13.48 -1.70 -1.07
CA GLY A 225 -14.24 -0.74 -0.28
C GLY A 225 -15.52 -0.29 -0.97
N GLN A 226 -16.18 0.70 -0.37
CA GLN A 226 -17.47 1.26 -0.79
C GLN A 226 -17.39 2.78 -0.94
N THR A 227 -17.11 3.51 0.15
CA THR A 227 -17.13 4.98 0.14
C THR A 227 -15.74 5.56 0.21
N ASP A 228 -15.37 6.37 -0.78
CA ASP A 228 -14.10 7.12 -0.83
C ASP A 228 -12.89 6.25 -0.45
N PHE A 229 -12.93 4.98 -0.85
CA PHE A 229 -12.11 3.98 -0.17
C PHE A 229 -10.64 4.04 -0.54
N LEU A 230 -10.27 4.78 -1.58
CA LEU A 230 -8.91 5.19 -1.90
C LEU A 230 -8.83 6.71 -1.80
N TYR A 231 -8.20 7.22 -0.76
CA TYR A 231 -8.19 8.67 -0.51
C TYR A 231 -6.86 9.12 0.07
N GLY A 232 -6.56 10.41 -0.01
CA GLY A 232 -5.23 10.86 0.37
C GLY A 232 -4.82 12.26 -0.04
N PHE A 233 -3.57 12.55 0.31
CA PHE A 233 -2.81 13.75 0.00
C PHE A 233 -1.50 13.47 -0.74
N GLY A 234 -0.97 12.25 -0.62
CA GLY A 234 0.33 11.87 -1.18
C GLY A 234 0.23 11.40 -2.62
N THR A 235 1.11 10.47 -2.99
CA THR A 235 1.13 9.81 -4.29
C THR A 235 0.90 8.33 -4.11
N ALA A 236 -0.09 7.78 -4.81
CA ALA A 236 -0.36 6.35 -4.87
C ALA A 236 -0.27 5.85 -6.31
N TRP A 237 0.45 4.76 -6.54
CA TRP A 237 0.47 4.05 -7.81
C TRP A 237 -0.04 2.63 -7.60
N ILE A 238 -1.15 2.27 -8.23
CA ILE A 238 -1.78 0.96 -8.15
C ILE A 238 -1.66 0.28 -9.51
N GLN A 239 -0.93 -0.83 -9.57
CA GLN A 239 -0.61 -1.50 -10.82
C GLN A 239 -1.05 -2.97 -10.80
N SER A 240 -1.60 -3.45 -11.93
CA SER A 240 -1.95 -4.86 -12.12
C SER A 240 -2.85 -5.42 -11.01
N SER A 241 -3.71 -4.57 -10.43
CA SER A 241 -4.42 -4.85 -9.18
C SER A 241 -5.94 -4.93 -9.36
N SER A 242 -6.61 -5.56 -8.40
CA SER A 242 -8.07 -5.61 -8.34
C SER A 242 -8.60 -4.52 -7.41
N VAL A 243 -9.33 -3.56 -7.99
CA VAL A 243 -10.12 -2.56 -7.28
C VAL A 243 -11.55 -3.10 -7.16
N VAL A 244 -11.97 -3.41 -5.93
CA VAL A 244 -13.16 -4.23 -5.66
C VAL A 244 -14.24 -3.42 -4.96
N LEU A 245 -15.34 -3.18 -5.66
CA LEU A 245 -16.50 -2.43 -5.19
C LEU A 245 -17.34 -3.30 -4.25
N ARG A 246 -17.49 -2.90 -2.99
CA ARG A 246 -18.40 -3.53 -2.00
C ARG A 246 -19.78 -2.87 -1.94
N GLY A 247 -19.95 -1.82 -2.74
CA GLY A 247 -21.12 -0.96 -2.85
C GLY A 247 -20.69 0.34 -3.54
N CYS A 248 -21.65 1.21 -3.86
CA CYS A 248 -21.33 2.59 -4.26
C CYS A 248 -21.51 3.52 -3.05
N GLY A 249 -20.65 4.53 -2.95
CA GLY A 249 -20.80 5.64 -2.00
C GLY A 249 -19.75 6.68 -2.30
N GLY A 250 -20.14 7.92 -2.58
CA GLY A 250 -19.16 8.92 -3.01
C GLY A 250 -18.45 8.50 -4.30
N GLY A 251 -17.15 8.21 -4.24
CA GLY A 251 -16.44 7.54 -5.34
C GLY A 251 -15.39 6.53 -4.88
N ILE A 252 -14.79 5.82 -5.84
CA ILE A 252 -13.63 4.95 -5.54
C ILE A 252 -12.46 5.80 -5.02
N THR A 253 -12.18 6.92 -5.70
CA THR A 253 -11.09 7.83 -5.36
C THR A 253 -11.59 9.16 -4.78
N ALA A 254 -10.95 9.63 -3.71
CA ALA A 254 -11.23 10.93 -3.11
C ALA A 254 -9.92 11.64 -2.72
N TRP A 255 -9.25 12.26 -3.69
CA TRP A 255 -7.97 12.90 -3.42
C TRP A 255 -8.15 14.35 -2.99
N LYS A 256 -7.32 14.76 -2.03
CA LYS A 256 -7.15 16.15 -1.65
C LYS A 256 -5.78 16.57 -2.12
N GLY A 257 -5.74 17.30 -3.23
CA GLY A 257 -4.49 17.88 -3.70
C GLY A 257 -3.94 18.86 -2.66
N THR A 258 -2.63 19.04 -2.68
CA THR A 258 -1.92 19.96 -1.79
C THR A 258 -1.33 21.09 -2.60
N ASN A 259 -1.37 22.30 -2.04
CA ASN A 259 -0.61 23.41 -2.58
C ASN A 259 0.88 23.17 -2.32
N THR A 260 1.60 22.78 -3.35
CA THR A 260 3.05 22.54 -3.32
C THR A 260 3.79 23.73 -3.92
N THR A 261 5.04 23.96 -3.50
CA THR A 261 5.93 24.93 -4.15
C THR A 261 6.52 24.42 -5.46
N PHE A 262 6.30 23.14 -5.77
CA PHE A 262 6.73 22.42 -6.97
C PHE A 262 5.51 21.91 -7.75
N GLU A 263 5.74 21.30 -8.91
CA GLU A 263 4.68 20.70 -9.73
C GLU A 263 3.92 19.63 -8.93
N ASN A 264 2.63 19.86 -8.70
CA ASN A 264 1.79 18.94 -7.93
C ASN A 264 1.47 17.69 -8.77
N LYS A 265 2.08 16.55 -8.44
CA LYS A 265 1.70 15.21 -8.93
C LYS A 265 1.16 14.32 -7.81
N TYR A 266 0.87 14.90 -6.65
CA TYR A 266 0.16 14.22 -5.59
C TYR A 266 -1.23 13.83 -6.05
N GLY A 267 -1.44 12.54 -6.16
CA GLY A 267 -2.58 11.94 -6.83
C GLY A 267 -2.56 10.43 -6.70
N ILE A 268 -3.58 9.82 -7.26
CA ILE A 268 -3.69 8.37 -7.37
C ILE A 268 -3.72 7.93 -8.83
N TYR A 269 -2.84 7.01 -9.18
CA TYR A 269 -2.66 6.52 -10.55
C TYR A 269 -2.92 5.01 -10.54
N ILE A 270 -4.05 4.61 -11.14
CA ILE A 270 -4.51 3.22 -11.20
C ILE A 270 -4.27 2.75 -12.64
N VAL A 271 -3.34 1.82 -12.82
CA VAL A 271 -2.79 1.43 -14.12
C VAL A 271 -2.88 -0.08 -14.31
N ASP A 272 -3.20 -0.54 -15.52
CA ASP A 272 -3.27 -1.98 -15.86
C ASP A 272 -4.13 -2.77 -14.87
N SER A 273 -5.23 -2.19 -14.40
CA SER A 273 -5.99 -2.73 -13.26
C SER A 273 -7.40 -3.16 -13.66
N THR A 274 -8.15 -3.70 -12.71
CA THR A 274 -9.55 -4.09 -12.92
C THR A 274 -10.42 -3.49 -11.82
N VAL A 275 -11.46 -2.76 -12.21
CA VAL A 275 -12.54 -2.33 -11.34
C VAL A 275 -13.72 -3.29 -11.49
N LYS A 276 -14.17 -3.89 -10.38
CA LYS A 276 -15.24 -4.88 -10.41
C LYS A 276 -16.10 -4.91 -9.15
N ALA A 277 -17.35 -5.32 -9.29
CA ALA A 277 -18.19 -5.73 -8.18
C ALA A 277 -17.53 -6.85 -7.35
N ALA A 278 -17.62 -6.78 -6.02
CA ALA A 278 -17.07 -7.76 -5.09
C ALA A 278 -17.65 -9.17 -5.27
N ASN A 279 -18.91 -9.27 -5.67
CA ASN A 279 -19.58 -10.55 -5.89
C ASN A 279 -20.82 -10.39 -6.79
N ALA A 280 -21.38 -11.52 -7.20
CA ALA A 280 -22.54 -11.58 -8.08
C ALA A 280 -23.83 -11.05 -7.42
N SER A 281 -23.92 -11.03 -6.09
CA SER A 281 -25.10 -10.54 -5.37
C SER A 281 -25.21 -9.03 -5.40
N ILE A 282 -24.09 -8.32 -5.21
CA ILE A 282 -24.09 -6.84 -5.24
C ILE A 282 -24.10 -6.28 -6.67
N LYS A 283 -23.61 -7.04 -7.65
CA LYS A 283 -23.39 -6.55 -9.02
C LYS A 283 -24.66 -5.92 -9.64
N PRO A 284 -25.86 -6.51 -9.53
CA PRO A 284 -27.08 -5.90 -10.03
C PRO A 284 -27.50 -4.63 -9.28
N GLU A 285 -27.11 -4.49 -8.01
CA GLU A 285 -27.49 -3.35 -7.16
C GLU A 285 -26.68 -2.09 -7.47
N ILE A 286 -25.47 -2.25 -8.01
CA ILE A 286 -24.53 -1.16 -8.28
C ILE A 286 -24.31 -0.89 -9.78
N GLU A 287 -25.04 -1.58 -10.66
CA GLU A 287 -24.91 -1.41 -12.12
C GLU A 287 -25.12 0.06 -12.51
N GLY A 288 -24.16 0.61 -13.26
CA GLY A 288 -24.17 2.00 -13.75
C GLY A 288 -24.24 3.08 -12.67
N SER A 289 -23.85 2.78 -11.42
CA SER A 289 -24.15 3.64 -10.27
C SER A 289 -22.92 4.12 -9.48
N CYS A 290 -21.75 3.52 -9.69
CA CYS A 290 -20.54 3.85 -8.94
C CYS A 290 -19.68 4.89 -9.66
N ALA A 291 -19.24 5.93 -8.95
CA ALA A 291 -18.27 6.89 -9.47
C ALA A 291 -16.82 6.39 -9.31
N LEU A 292 -15.98 6.65 -10.31
CA LEU A 292 -14.52 6.50 -10.22
C LEU A 292 -13.88 7.40 -9.16
N GLY A 293 -14.51 8.54 -8.86
CA GLY A 293 -14.04 9.43 -7.84
C GLY A 293 -14.79 10.75 -7.74
N ARG A 294 -14.46 11.50 -6.69
CA ARG A 294 -14.99 12.83 -6.42
C ARG A 294 -13.93 13.74 -5.78
N PRO A 295 -13.90 15.06 -6.07
CA PRO A 295 -12.82 15.93 -5.63
C PRO A 295 -12.96 16.25 -4.15
N TRP A 296 -12.07 15.72 -3.30
CA TRP A 296 -12.06 16.13 -1.90
C TRP A 296 -11.71 17.62 -1.77
N ASN A 297 -10.90 18.16 -2.69
CA ASN A 297 -10.80 19.58 -3.01
C ASN A 297 -10.56 19.80 -4.52
N SER A 298 -10.47 21.05 -4.98
CA SER A 298 -10.30 21.37 -6.41
C SER A 298 -8.96 20.91 -7.00
N GLN A 299 -7.97 20.59 -6.18
CA GLN A 299 -6.67 20.09 -6.61
C GLN A 299 -6.62 18.55 -6.71
N HIS A 300 -7.75 17.87 -6.61
CA HIS A 300 -7.83 16.42 -6.79
C HIS A 300 -7.12 15.97 -8.06
N ARG A 301 -6.35 14.87 -7.94
CA ARG A 301 -5.72 14.18 -9.07
C ARG A 301 -5.97 12.70 -8.96
N SER A 302 -6.63 12.13 -9.96
CA SER A 302 -6.75 10.69 -10.13
C SER A 302 -6.76 10.32 -11.60
N ILE A 303 -6.06 9.25 -11.96
CA ILE A 303 -6.05 8.70 -13.30
C ILE A 303 -6.34 7.20 -13.24
N PHE A 304 -7.28 6.73 -14.06
CA PHE A 304 -7.40 5.32 -14.42
C PHE A 304 -6.81 5.13 -15.82
N ALA A 305 -5.78 4.32 -15.97
CA ALA A 305 -5.10 4.08 -17.23
C ALA A 305 -5.07 2.59 -17.55
N ASP A 306 -5.32 2.21 -18.81
CA ASP A 306 -5.28 0.82 -19.28
C ASP A 306 -6.11 -0.12 -18.38
N THR A 307 -7.23 0.38 -17.86
CA THR A 307 -7.98 -0.27 -16.77
C THR A 307 -9.32 -0.77 -17.29
N TYR A 308 -9.64 -2.02 -16.95
CA TYR A 308 -10.94 -2.61 -17.21
C TYR A 308 -11.96 -2.14 -16.15
N GLU A 309 -13.10 -1.63 -16.60
CA GLU A 309 -14.24 -1.25 -15.78
C GLU A 309 -15.42 -2.18 -16.06
N ASP A 310 -15.87 -2.93 -15.06
CA ASP A 310 -17.13 -3.65 -15.18
C ASP A 310 -18.34 -2.70 -15.22
N GLY A 311 -19.54 -3.25 -15.45
CA GLY A 311 -20.76 -2.46 -15.65
C GLY A 311 -21.23 -1.68 -14.43
N SER A 312 -20.49 -1.67 -13.32
CA SER A 312 -20.86 -0.92 -12.11
C SER A 312 -20.64 0.59 -12.26
N ILE A 313 -19.77 1.03 -13.18
CA ILE A 313 -19.38 2.44 -13.27
C ILE A 313 -20.46 3.28 -13.94
N GLU A 314 -20.79 4.42 -13.33
CA GLU A 314 -21.75 5.37 -13.88
C GLU A 314 -21.24 6.00 -15.18
N ALA A 315 -22.15 6.37 -16.07
CA ALA A 315 -21.79 6.82 -17.42
C ALA A 315 -20.89 8.08 -17.40
N SER A 316 -21.01 8.94 -16.39
CA SER A 316 -20.20 10.15 -16.23
C SER A 316 -18.76 9.85 -15.80
N GLY A 317 -18.52 8.69 -15.19
CA GLY A 317 -17.25 8.28 -14.62
C GLY A 317 -16.99 8.91 -13.27
N TYR A 318 -16.57 10.16 -13.29
CA TYR A 318 -16.34 10.98 -12.11
C TYR A 318 -17.55 11.86 -11.80
N ILE A 319 -17.67 12.25 -10.53
CA ILE A 319 -18.71 13.18 -10.08
C ILE A 319 -18.11 14.39 -9.38
N ASN A 320 -18.82 15.52 -9.44
CA ASN A 320 -18.47 16.68 -8.62
C ASN A 320 -18.87 16.44 -7.16
N TRP A 321 -18.03 16.88 -6.22
CA TRP A 321 -18.37 16.88 -4.81
C TRP A 321 -19.04 18.21 -4.46
N ILE A 322 -20.35 18.17 -4.22
CA ILE A 322 -21.13 19.33 -3.79
C ILE A 322 -21.25 19.32 -2.27
N VAL A 323 -20.81 20.39 -1.60
CA VAL A 323 -20.98 20.59 -0.16
C VAL A 323 -21.70 21.91 0.07
N SER A 324 -22.86 21.85 0.72
CA SER A 324 -23.71 23.02 0.97
C SER A 324 -24.01 23.84 -0.28
N GLY A 325 -24.23 23.17 -1.42
CA GLY A 325 -24.51 23.78 -2.72
C GLY A 325 -23.27 24.27 -3.49
N VAL A 326 -22.07 24.17 -2.91
CA VAL A 326 -20.82 24.58 -3.55
C VAL A 326 -20.08 23.36 -4.09
N GLY A 327 -19.82 23.35 -5.40
CA GLY A 327 -19.02 22.32 -6.04
C GLY A 327 -17.53 22.50 -5.79
N ARG A 328 -16.80 21.39 -5.68
CA ARG A 328 -15.34 21.39 -5.48
C ARG A 328 -14.55 21.18 -6.77
N TYR A 329 -15.19 20.71 -7.84
CA TYR A 329 -14.56 20.63 -9.17
C TYR A 329 -14.25 22.02 -9.72
N GLU A 330 -13.04 22.17 -10.25
CA GLU A 330 -12.60 23.38 -10.94
C GLU A 330 -11.93 23.03 -12.26
N LYS A 331 -12.52 23.50 -13.37
CA LYS A 331 -12.04 23.21 -14.72
C LYS A 331 -10.62 23.75 -14.90
N GLY A 332 -9.70 22.89 -15.34
CA GLY A 332 -8.29 23.24 -15.54
C GLY A 332 -7.41 23.13 -14.29
N ILE A 333 -8.00 22.87 -13.11
CA ILE A 333 -7.26 22.58 -11.88
C ILE A 333 -7.47 21.12 -11.46
N THR A 334 -8.73 20.68 -11.38
CA THR A 334 -9.09 19.31 -11.03
C THR A 334 -8.71 18.35 -12.15
N LEU A 335 -7.95 17.31 -11.83
CA LEU A 335 -7.60 16.24 -12.76
C LEU A 335 -8.33 14.95 -12.37
N MET A 336 -9.39 14.67 -13.09
CA MET A 336 -10.17 13.45 -13.00
C MET A 336 -10.14 12.82 -14.37
N ALA A 337 -9.29 11.82 -14.55
CA ALA A 337 -8.90 11.44 -15.90
C ALA A 337 -8.88 9.94 -16.14
N GLU A 338 -9.05 9.61 -17.41
CA GLU A 338 -8.88 8.27 -17.93
C GLU A 338 -7.97 8.26 -19.14
N TYR A 339 -7.26 7.16 -19.34
CA TYR A 339 -6.48 6.88 -20.53
C TYR A 339 -6.66 5.41 -20.92
N ASP A 340 -7.12 5.15 -22.14
CA ASP A 340 -7.34 3.79 -22.67
C ASP A 340 -8.10 2.85 -21.72
N THR A 341 -9.09 3.39 -20.98
CA THR A 341 -9.99 2.58 -20.16
C THR A 341 -11.04 1.90 -21.02
N PHE A 342 -11.46 0.70 -20.62
CA PHE A 342 -12.32 -0.15 -21.43
C PHE A 342 -13.22 -1.03 -20.57
N GLY A 343 -14.16 -1.72 -21.21
CA GLY A 343 -15.15 -2.57 -20.53
C GLY A 343 -16.53 -1.94 -20.49
N PRO A 344 -17.54 -2.67 -19.98
CA PRO A 344 -18.93 -2.22 -20.01
C PRO A 344 -19.24 -0.98 -19.15
N GLY A 345 -18.38 -0.64 -18.17
CA GLY A 345 -18.50 0.60 -17.39
C GLY A 345 -17.98 1.84 -18.12
N PHE A 346 -17.16 1.66 -19.16
CA PHE A 346 -16.60 2.78 -19.90
C PHE A 346 -17.60 3.31 -20.94
N ASN A 347 -17.99 4.58 -20.80
CA ASN A 347 -18.91 5.27 -21.70
C ASN A 347 -18.36 6.63 -22.12
N ALA A 348 -17.64 6.68 -23.24
CA ALA A 348 -16.97 7.90 -23.72
C ALA A 348 -17.94 9.08 -23.94
N THR A 349 -19.18 8.84 -24.38
CA THR A 349 -20.18 9.89 -24.53
C THR A 349 -20.64 10.41 -23.17
N GLY A 350 -20.94 9.51 -22.22
CA GLY A 350 -21.29 9.86 -20.85
C GLY A 350 -20.21 10.66 -20.13
N ARG A 351 -18.93 10.30 -20.31
CA ARG A 351 -17.79 11.06 -19.75
C ARG A 351 -17.77 12.51 -20.25
N ARG A 352 -18.01 12.71 -21.56
CA ARG A 352 -18.05 14.05 -22.18
C ARG A 352 -19.26 14.85 -21.70
N ASP A 353 -20.43 14.23 -21.61
CA ASP A 353 -21.66 14.89 -21.16
C ASP A 353 -21.62 15.26 -19.68
N GLY A 354 -20.97 14.44 -18.85
CA GLY A 354 -20.75 14.72 -17.42
C GLY A 354 -19.85 15.94 -17.16
N ASN A 355 -18.98 16.30 -18.12
CA ASN A 355 -18.15 17.52 -18.12
C ASN A 355 -17.26 17.72 -16.87
N VAL A 356 -16.93 16.62 -16.18
CA VAL A 356 -15.95 16.59 -15.07
C VAL A 356 -14.83 15.57 -15.32
N THR A 357 -15.04 14.62 -16.23
CA THR A 357 -14.07 13.59 -16.61
C THR A 357 -13.24 14.05 -17.81
N THR A 358 -11.93 13.91 -17.71
CA THR A 358 -10.96 14.19 -18.77
C THR A 358 -10.53 12.89 -19.45
N LEU A 359 -10.83 12.74 -20.74
CA LEU A 359 -10.29 11.64 -21.55
C LEU A 359 -8.93 12.08 -22.10
N LEU A 360 -7.85 11.50 -21.60
CA LEU A 360 -6.49 11.77 -22.04
C LEU A 360 -6.20 11.03 -23.35
N ASP A 361 -5.44 11.68 -24.23
CA ASP A 361 -4.76 11.02 -25.34
C ASP A 361 -3.31 10.66 -24.94
N ASN A 362 -2.55 10.07 -25.86
CA ASN A 362 -1.16 9.66 -25.60
C ASN A 362 -0.29 10.82 -25.11
N TRP A 363 -0.51 12.03 -25.65
CA TRP A 363 0.26 13.22 -25.27
C TRP A 363 -0.09 13.69 -23.86
N GLY A 364 -1.38 13.68 -23.51
CA GLY A 364 -1.86 14.04 -22.19
C GLY A 364 -1.43 13.05 -21.11
N TYR A 365 -1.40 11.75 -21.43
CA TYR A 365 -1.01 10.70 -20.49
C TYR A 365 0.50 10.58 -20.28
N GLU A 366 1.32 10.97 -21.26
CA GLU A 366 2.78 10.81 -21.21
C GLU A 366 3.40 11.38 -19.92
N ALA A 367 2.88 12.49 -19.38
CA ALA A 367 3.39 13.09 -18.14
C ALA A 367 3.10 12.27 -16.86
N TYR A 368 2.40 11.14 -16.98
CA TYR A 368 1.93 10.28 -15.88
C TYR A 368 2.18 8.78 -16.17
N SER A 369 2.84 8.45 -17.28
CA SER A 369 2.84 7.09 -17.83
C SER A 369 3.69 6.06 -17.09
N GLU A 370 4.40 6.47 -16.04
CA GLU A 370 5.25 5.58 -15.25
C GLU A 370 5.52 6.15 -13.85
N PRO A 371 5.80 5.29 -12.85
CA PRO A 371 6.03 5.69 -11.46
C PRO A 371 7.02 6.84 -11.27
N LYS A 372 8.16 6.83 -12.00
CA LYS A 372 9.20 7.86 -11.86
C LYS A 372 8.76 9.26 -12.29
N LYS A 373 7.66 9.40 -13.02
CA LYS A 373 7.11 10.70 -13.45
C LYS A 373 6.17 11.33 -12.42
N VAL A 374 5.76 10.58 -11.40
CA VAL A 374 4.77 11.04 -10.41
C VAL A 374 5.27 10.93 -8.98
N PHE A 375 6.15 9.98 -8.69
CA PHE A 375 6.80 9.90 -7.38
C PHE A 375 7.88 10.97 -7.27
N GLN A 376 7.75 11.78 -6.22
CA GLN A 376 8.63 12.89 -5.87
C GLN A 376 9.27 12.62 -4.52
N ASP A 377 10.51 13.06 -4.34
CA ASP A 377 11.12 13.16 -3.02
C ASP A 377 10.51 14.33 -2.21
N GLN A 378 11.01 14.56 -1.00
CA GLN A 378 10.49 15.59 -0.09
C GLN A 378 10.72 17.02 -0.60
N GLU A 379 11.70 17.18 -1.49
CA GLU A 379 12.07 18.43 -2.13
C GLU A 379 11.28 18.66 -3.44
N GLY A 380 10.47 17.69 -3.86
CA GLY A 380 9.63 17.75 -5.06
C GLY A 380 10.32 17.25 -6.33
N ALA A 381 11.51 16.67 -6.24
CA ALA A 381 12.22 16.12 -7.38
C ALA A 381 11.66 14.76 -7.80
N PHE A 382 11.36 14.62 -9.09
CA PHE A 382 10.82 13.38 -9.65
C PHE A 382 11.85 12.26 -9.74
N GLY A 383 11.36 11.03 -9.72
CA GLY A 383 12.17 9.83 -9.95
C GLY A 383 12.56 9.08 -8.69
N ASP A 384 11.96 9.43 -7.54
CA ASP A 384 12.16 8.71 -6.28
C ASP A 384 11.43 7.34 -6.31
N VAL A 385 12.06 6.35 -6.95
CA VAL A 385 11.49 5.00 -7.17
C VAL A 385 12.46 3.87 -6.84
N SER A 386 13.59 4.17 -6.19
CA SER A 386 14.61 3.15 -5.85
C SER A 386 14.14 2.16 -4.77
N TRP A 387 13.14 2.53 -3.99
CA TRP A 387 12.47 1.73 -2.96
C TRP A 387 11.40 0.77 -3.52
N ILE A 388 11.04 0.91 -4.81
CA ILE A 388 10.16 -0.05 -5.48
C ILE A 388 10.94 -1.32 -5.79
N ASP A 389 10.37 -2.48 -5.44
CA ASP A 389 10.93 -3.79 -5.75
C ASP A 389 10.63 -4.15 -7.21
N TRP A 390 11.48 -3.63 -8.10
CA TRP A 390 11.42 -3.88 -9.53
C TRP A 390 11.69 -5.35 -9.90
N GLU A 391 12.45 -6.09 -9.09
CA GLU A 391 12.63 -7.53 -9.31
C GLU A 391 11.28 -8.23 -9.22
N THR A 392 10.45 -7.87 -8.23
CA THR A 392 9.10 -8.44 -8.10
C THR A 392 8.15 -8.02 -9.21
N VAL A 393 8.25 -6.78 -9.70
CA VAL A 393 7.36 -6.24 -10.74
C VAL A 393 7.63 -6.89 -12.11
N PHE A 394 8.90 -7.18 -12.42
CA PHE A 394 9.32 -7.75 -13.71
C PHE A 394 9.44 -9.29 -13.72
N ALA A 395 9.18 -9.98 -12.60
CA ALA A 395 9.43 -11.43 -12.43
C ALA A 395 8.30 -12.41 -12.74
#